data_AF-W2WKZ0-F1
#
_entry.id   AF-W2WKZ0-F1
#
_cell.length_a   1.000
_cell.length_b   1.000
_cell.length_c   1.000
_cell.angle_alpha   90.00
_cell.angle_beta   90.00
_cell.angle_gamma   90.00
#
_symmetry.space_group_name_H-M   'P 1'
#
loop_
_entity.id
_entity.type
_entity.pdbx_description
1 polymer ?
#
loop_
_entity_poly.entity_id
_entity_poly.type
_entity_poly.pdbx_seq_one_letter_code
_entity_poly.pdbx_strand_id
1 'polypeptide(L)'
;MTAKRTKAPYESMQGHKAARDAQQDPEEDMGKNRAKRVGFQRDQRATKFFEELQDIRAQLREAEGAPALPQPKPKGMSGHPLEVLSFHPGLFEHAFAKAEKHELLSKKGFHALLLFLLSDKSHHLPQEWQNAQNYTAVRKSFKLLPQYKEDMEEASTRTVYEERVRIETYRLYLQTKFKQRFNNWEAKFIYYARFLEKDKAYEIKEKAKLEQAATDIRFLETFGAESESDEE
;
A
#
# COMPACT_ATOMS: atom_id res chain seq x y z
N MET A 1 -59.17 94.84 -8.29
CA MET A 1 -58.71 94.09 -9.49
C MET A 1 -57.68 94.99 -10.16
N THR A 2 -56.41 94.67 -10.41
CA THR A 2 -55.70 93.40 -10.56
C THR A 2 -54.17 93.64 -10.41
N ALA A 3 -53.51 92.69 -9.76
CA ALA A 3 -52.12 92.22 -9.89
C ALA A 3 -50.96 93.20 -10.19
N LYS A 4 -50.01 93.28 -9.23
CA LYS A 4 -48.58 93.46 -9.53
C LYS A 4 -47.82 92.16 -9.23
N ARG A 5 -47.09 91.71 -10.25
CA ARG A 5 -46.12 90.61 -10.27
C ARG A 5 -44.92 90.90 -9.36
N THR A 6 -44.46 89.88 -8.64
CA THR A 6 -43.03 89.64 -8.41
C THR A 6 -42.74 88.15 -8.61
N LYS A 7 -41.77 87.87 -9.49
CA LYS A 7 -41.20 86.55 -9.80
C LYS A 7 -40.13 86.23 -8.75
N ALA A 8 -40.01 84.93 -8.44
CA ALA A 8 -39.03 84.28 -7.56
C ALA A 8 -37.57 84.41 -8.07
N PRO A 9 -36.53 83.85 -7.40
CA PRO A 9 -36.29 82.40 -7.59
C PRO A 9 -35.45 81.61 -6.54
N TYR A 10 -35.45 80.28 -6.74
CA TYR A 10 -34.42 79.27 -6.44
C TYR A 10 -34.01 78.97 -4.98
N GLU A 11 -34.72 78.03 -4.35
CA GLU A 11 -34.10 77.05 -3.44
C GLU A 11 -33.71 75.82 -4.26
N SER A 12 -32.42 75.58 -4.44
CA SER A 12 -31.92 74.27 -4.87
C SER A 12 -30.51 74.00 -4.33
N MET A 13 -30.25 72.71 -4.07
CA MET A 13 -28.92 72.09 -4.03
C MET A 13 -28.22 72.00 -2.67
N GLN A 14 -28.87 71.46 -1.63
CA GLN A 14 -28.17 70.84 -0.50
C GLN A 14 -28.98 69.66 0.06
N GLY A 15 -29.04 68.56 -0.70
CA GLY A 15 -29.77 67.35 -0.25
C GLY A 15 -29.48 66.05 -1.01
N HIS A 16 -28.61 66.06 -2.03
CA HIS A 16 -28.39 64.90 -2.90
C HIS A 16 -26.92 64.48 -3.01
N LYS A 17 -26.19 64.46 -1.89
CA LYS A 17 -24.82 63.92 -1.88
C LYS A 17 -24.55 62.79 -0.88
N ALA A 18 -25.55 62.37 -0.11
CA ALA A 18 -25.38 61.29 0.89
C ALA A 18 -26.15 59.99 0.57
N ALA A 19 -26.83 59.90 -0.57
CA ALA A 19 -27.69 58.76 -0.90
C ALA A 19 -27.20 57.91 -2.08
N ARG A 20 -25.98 58.14 -2.60
CA ARG A 20 -25.39 57.31 -3.68
C ARG A 20 -24.49 56.18 -3.18
N ASP A 21 -24.11 56.16 -1.90
CA ASP A 21 -23.15 55.18 -1.38
C ASP A 21 -23.81 54.00 -0.62
N ALA A 22 -25.14 53.85 -0.69
CA ALA A 22 -25.88 52.88 0.11
C ALA A 22 -26.85 51.97 -0.70
N GLN A 23 -26.61 51.79 -2.00
CA GLN A 23 -27.24 50.71 -2.77
C GLN A 23 -26.18 49.71 -3.21
N GLN A 24 -25.83 48.79 -2.30
CA GLN A 24 -25.20 47.54 -2.72
C GLN A 24 -26.24 46.74 -3.50
N ASP A 25 -25.90 46.36 -4.73
CA ASP A 25 -26.77 45.59 -5.62
C ASP A 25 -27.15 44.24 -4.97
N PRO A 26 -28.44 43.89 -4.85
CA PRO A 26 -28.87 42.62 -4.27
C PRO A 26 -28.30 41.38 -4.99
N GLU A 27 -28.02 41.50 -6.28
CA GLU A 27 -27.40 40.43 -7.08
C GLU A 27 -25.92 40.22 -6.76
N GLU A 28 -25.19 41.30 -6.45
CA GLU A 28 -23.80 41.20 -5.99
C GLU A 28 -23.70 40.49 -4.63
N ASP A 29 -24.62 40.78 -3.71
CA ASP A 29 -24.62 40.16 -2.39
C ASP A 29 -25.05 38.68 -2.46
N MET A 30 -25.98 38.34 -3.36
CA MET A 30 -26.35 36.96 -3.69
C MET A 30 -25.19 36.17 -4.31
N GLY A 31 -24.41 36.79 -5.20
CA GLY A 31 -23.19 36.22 -5.78
C GLY A 31 -22.11 35.95 -4.72
N LYS A 32 -21.87 36.92 -3.84
CA LYS A 32 -20.94 36.81 -2.70
C LYS A 32 -21.37 35.69 -1.74
N ASN A 33 -22.66 35.57 -1.44
CA ASN A 33 -23.19 34.51 -0.58
C ASN A 33 -23.15 33.11 -1.23
N ARG A 34 -23.34 33.02 -2.56
CA ARG A 34 -23.16 31.77 -3.31
C ARG A 34 -21.69 31.34 -3.31
N ALA A 35 -20.75 32.25 -3.56
CA ALA A 35 -19.33 31.97 -3.54
C ALA A 35 -18.84 31.48 -2.16
N LYS A 36 -19.28 32.13 -1.07
CA LYS A 36 -19.01 31.69 0.31
C LYS A 36 -19.51 30.28 0.59
N ARG A 37 -20.73 29.96 0.14
CA ARG A 37 -21.33 28.62 0.32
C ARG A 37 -20.60 27.55 -0.49
N VAL A 38 -20.13 27.87 -1.71
CA VAL A 38 -19.33 26.94 -2.53
C VAL A 38 -17.93 26.75 -1.93
N GLY A 39 -17.32 27.81 -1.38
CA GLY A 39 -16.06 27.74 -0.63
C GLY A 39 -16.20 26.82 0.60
N PHE A 40 -17.23 27.03 1.41
CA PHE A 40 -17.52 26.18 2.58
C PHE A 40 -17.74 24.71 2.21
N GLN A 41 -18.42 24.42 1.11
CA GLN A 41 -18.59 23.04 0.60
C GLN A 41 -17.31 22.42 0.05
N ARG A 42 -16.35 23.23 -0.42
CA ARG A 42 -15.03 22.76 -0.82
C ARG A 42 -14.17 22.45 0.40
N ASP A 43 -14.20 23.32 1.40
CA ASP A 43 -13.49 23.11 2.67
C ASP A 43 -14.00 21.86 3.39
N GLN A 44 -15.31 21.65 3.50
CA GLN A 44 -15.86 20.42 4.08
C GLN A 44 -15.41 19.15 3.34
N ARG A 45 -15.31 19.19 2.01
CA ARG A 45 -14.80 18.07 1.22
C ARG A 45 -13.31 17.84 1.44
N ALA A 46 -12.53 18.92 1.55
CA ALA A 46 -11.11 18.85 1.85
C ALA A 46 -10.86 18.28 3.27
N THR A 47 -11.63 18.72 4.27
CA THR A 47 -11.53 18.20 5.66
C THR A 47 -11.81 16.71 5.71
N LYS A 48 -12.90 16.26 5.08
CA LYS A 48 -13.26 14.83 5.04
C LYS A 48 -12.18 13.99 4.34
N PHE A 49 -11.61 14.52 3.26
CA PHE A 49 -10.50 13.89 2.56
C PHE A 49 -9.24 13.81 3.43
N PHE A 50 -8.94 14.85 4.21
CA PHE A 50 -7.82 14.87 5.15
C PHE A 50 -7.98 13.87 6.30
N GLU A 51 -9.19 13.71 6.84
CA GLU A 51 -9.50 12.69 7.85
C GLU A 51 -9.30 11.28 7.28
N GLU A 52 -9.82 11.00 6.08
CA GLU A 52 -9.60 9.74 5.38
C GLU A 52 -8.11 9.45 5.14
N LEU A 53 -7.30 10.47 4.81
CA LEU A 53 -5.84 10.32 4.69
C LEU A 53 -5.15 10.03 6.03
N GLN A 54 -5.60 10.63 7.13
CA GLN A 54 -5.01 10.38 8.45
C GLN A 54 -5.29 8.96 8.95
N ASP A 55 -6.50 8.45 8.75
CA ASP A 55 -6.86 7.07 9.08
C ASP A 55 -6.00 6.06 8.32
N ILE A 56 -5.74 6.33 7.04
CA ILE A 56 -4.92 5.44 6.22
C ILE A 56 -3.44 5.51 6.62
N ARG A 57 -2.93 6.69 7.02
CA ARG A 57 -1.57 6.83 7.60
C ARG A 57 -1.42 6.11 8.94
N ALA A 58 -2.49 6.03 9.75
CA ALA A 58 -2.48 5.24 10.97
C ALA A 58 -2.41 3.73 10.67
N GLN A 59 -3.21 3.24 9.71
CA GLN A 59 -3.14 1.86 9.24
C GLN A 59 -1.78 1.50 8.63
N LEU A 60 -1.11 2.46 7.97
CA LEU A 60 0.24 2.28 7.42
C LEU A 60 1.28 2.03 8.51
N ARG A 61 1.27 2.80 9.61
CA ARG A 61 2.22 2.61 10.72
C ARG A 61 2.08 1.25 11.40
N GLU A 62 0.86 0.71 11.43
CA GLU A 62 0.64 -0.67 11.90
C GLU A 62 1.20 -1.72 10.92
N ALA A 63 1.17 -1.42 9.61
CA ALA A 63 1.66 -2.32 8.56
C ALA A 63 3.19 -2.26 8.34
N GLU A 64 3.83 -1.10 8.51
CA GLU A 64 5.30 -0.97 8.47
C GLU A 64 5.99 -1.67 9.65
N GLY A 65 5.27 -1.82 10.77
CA GLY A 65 5.69 -2.68 11.88
C GLY A 65 5.42 -4.18 11.64
N ALA A 66 4.78 -4.57 10.53
CA ALA A 66 4.49 -5.98 10.24
C ALA A 66 5.78 -6.71 9.84
N PRO A 67 6.14 -7.79 10.55
CA PRO A 67 7.41 -8.47 10.37
C PRO A 67 7.50 -9.17 9.02
N ALA A 68 8.74 -9.48 8.60
CA ALA A 68 9.07 -10.39 7.52
C ALA A 68 8.07 -11.57 7.48
N LEU A 69 7.65 -11.94 6.26
CA LEU A 69 6.68 -13.00 5.94
C LEU A 69 6.51 -13.98 7.11
N PRO A 70 5.29 -14.17 7.66
CA PRO A 70 5.11 -15.13 8.74
C PRO A 70 5.63 -16.47 8.25
N GLN A 71 6.80 -16.91 8.74
CA GLN A 71 7.35 -18.19 8.35
C GLN A 71 6.35 -19.25 8.81
N PRO A 72 6.09 -20.28 8.00
CA PRO A 72 5.16 -21.33 8.40
C PRO A 72 5.66 -21.93 9.71
N LYS A 73 4.91 -21.76 10.80
CA LYS A 73 5.15 -22.55 12.01
C LYS A 73 4.92 -24.01 11.63
N PRO A 74 5.92 -24.88 11.74
CA PRO A 74 5.84 -26.17 11.09
C PRO A 74 5.04 -27.12 11.97
N LYS A 75 3.72 -27.06 11.82
CA LYS A 75 2.75 -27.80 12.64
C LYS A 75 2.99 -29.29 12.44
N GLY A 76 3.33 -29.98 13.52
CA GLY A 76 3.63 -31.41 13.50
C GLY A 76 5.05 -31.75 13.09
N MET A 77 5.93 -30.81 12.73
CA MET A 77 7.33 -31.10 12.38
C MET A 77 8.31 -30.73 13.51
N SER A 78 7.83 -30.27 14.66
CA SER A 78 8.72 -29.98 15.79
C SER A 78 9.49 -31.24 16.21
N GLY A 79 10.81 -31.11 16.33
CA GLY A 79 11.72 -32.22 16.61
C GLY A 79 11.92 -33.20 15.46
N HIS A 80 11.33 -32.95 14.28
CA HIS A 80 11.50 -33.81 13.12
C HIS A 80 12.83 -33.52 12.40
N PRO A 81 13.51 -34.51 11.79
CA PRO A 81 14.74 -34.28 11.02
C PRO A 81 14.61 -33.26 9.88
N LEU A 82 13.39 -33.03 9.41
CA LEU A 82 13.05 -32.04 8.38
C LEU A 82 12.45 -30.74 8.92
N GLU A 83 12.50 -30.51 10.23
CA GLU A 83 12.01 -29.28 10.86
C GLU A 83 12.67 -28.04 10.25
N VAL A 84 14.00 -28.06 10.10
CA VAL A 84 14.72 -26.92 9.55
C VAL A 84 14.32 -26.65 8.09
N LEU A 85 14.16 -27.71 7.30
CA LEU A 85 13.68 -27.62 5.92
C LEU A 85 12.25 -27.05 5.85
N SER A 86 11.40 -27.36 6.83
CA SER A 86 10.02 -26.90 6.87
C SER A 86 9.87 -25.38 7.10
N PHE A 87 10.89 -24.69 7.62
CA PHE A 87 10.87 -23.21 7.66
C PHE A 87 11.06 -22.57 6.27
N HIS A 88 11.41 -23.35 5.25
CA HIS A 88 11.67 -22.89 3.89
C HIS A 88 10.67 -23.52 2.91
N PRO A 89 9.41 -23.04 2.86
CA PRO A 89 8.33 -23.71 2.12
C PRO A 89 8.61 -23.90 0.62
N GLY A 90 9.27 -22.93 -0.05
CA GLY A 90 9.66 -23.07 -1.45
C GLY A 90 10.72 -24.16 -1.68
N LEU A 91 11.70 -24.25 -0.79
CA LEU A 91 12.71 -25.30 -0.82
C LEU A 91 12.12 -26.67 -0.46
N PHE A 92 11.20 -26.70 0.51
CA PHE A 92 10.45 -27.89 0.90
C PHE A 92 9.67 -28.45 -0.29
N GLU A 93 8.74 -27.68 -0.89
CA GLU A 93 7.94 -28.15 -2.04
C GLU A 93 8.82 -28.64 -3.20
N HIS A 94 9.90 -27.92 -3.52
CA HIS A 94 10.83 -28.35 -4.59
C HIS A 94 11.53 -29.67 -4.25
N ALA A 95 12.02 -29.80 -3.02
CA ALA A 95 12.70 -31.00 -2.56
C ALA A 95 11.75 -32.20 -2.59
N PHE A 96 10.52 -32.03 -2.12
CA PHE A 96 9.51 -33.09 -2.11
C PHE A 96 9.01 -33.43 -3.51
N ALA A 97 8.81 -32.47 -4.41
CA ALA A 97 8.47 -32.76 -5.81
C ALA A 97 9.56 -33.57 -6.51
N LYS A 98 10.83 -33.32 -6.19
CA LYS A 98 11.95 -34.11 -6.70
C LYS A 98 12.01 -35.50 -6.07
N ALA A 99 11.73 -35.58 -4.76
CA ALA A 99 11.66 -36.84 -4.05
C ALA A 99 10.49 -37.70 -4.53
N GLU A 100 9.33 -37.13 -4.87
CA GLU A 100 8.08 -37.79 -5.29
C GLU A 100 8.20 -38.55 -6.62
N LYS A 101 9.14 -38.15 -7.49
CA LYS A 101 9.55 -38.99 -8.65
C LYS A 101 10.12 -40.34 -8.22
N HIS A 102 10.57 -40.41 -6.98
CA HIS A 102 10.97 -41.61 -6.29
C HIS A 102 9.95 -41.85 -5.18
N GLU A 103 9.79 -43.08 -4.73
CA GLU A 103 8.89 -43.31 -3.61
C GLU A 103 9.40 -42.54 -2.38
N LEU A 104 8.51 -41.82 -1.68
CA LEU A 104 8.87 -40.97 -0.53
C LEU A 104 9.61 -41.80 0.54
N LEU A 105 10.67 -41.27 1.16
CA LEU A 105 11.51 -42.02 2.12
C LEU A 105 12.18 -43.31 1.56
N SER A 106 12.10 -43.58 0.25
CA SER A 106 12.88 -44.66 -0.35
C SER A 106 14.36 -44.28 -0.44
N LYS A 107 15.23 -45.28 -0.59
CA LYS A 107 16.65 -45.08 -0.86
C LYS A 107 16.91 -44.14 -2.05
N LYS A 108 16.09 -44.22 -3.11
CA LYS A 108 16.15 -43.34 -4.28
C LYS A 108 15.67 -41.92 -3.95
N GLY A 109 14.59 -41.79 -3.18
CA GLY A 109 14.08 -40.49 -2.71
C GLY A 109 15.10 -39.75 -1.87
N PHE A 110 15.69 -40.42 -0.87
CA PHE A 110 16.77 -39.86 -0.08
C PHE A 110 18.00 -39.50 -0.90
N HIS A 111 18.40 -40.34 -1.85
CA HIS A 111 19.50 -40.01 -2.75
C HIS A 111 19.23 -38.71 -3.53
N ALA A 112 18.02 -38.55 -4.08
CA ALA A 112 17.63 -37.34 -4.81
C ALA A 112 17.67 -36.07 -3.94
N LEU A 113 17.30 -36.18 -2.66
CA LEU A 113 17.37 -35.08 -1.70
C LEU A 113 18.81 -34.76 -1.26
N LEU A 114 19.63 -35.79 -1.02
CA LEU A 114 21.02 -35.62 -0.61
C LEU A 114 21.88 -34.97 -1.70
N LEU A 115 21.50 -35.07 -2.97
CA LEU A 115 22.16 -34.33 -4.06
C LEU A 115 22.18 -32.82 -3.81
N PHE A 116 21.23 -32.27 -3.06
CA PHE A 116 21.20 -30.84 -2.74
C PHE A 116 22.30 -30.39 -1.75
N LEU A 117 22.95 -31.33 -1.05
CA LEU A 117 24.08 -31.05 -0.15
C LEU A 117 25.42 -30.89 -0.88
N LEU A 118 25.47 -31.32 -2.14
CA LEU A 118 26.67 -31.29 -2.98
C LEU A 118 26.76 -29.94 -3.72
N SER A 119 27.85 -29.22 -3.51
CA SER A 119 27.99 -27.82 -4.00
C SER A 119 28.09 -27.74 -5.52
N ASP A 120 28.64 -28.76 -6.16
CA ASP A 120 28.71 -28.94 -7.62
C ASP A 120 27.33 -29.23 -8.23
N LYS A 121 26.35 -29.64 -7.41
CA LYS A 121 24.99 -29.97 -7.80
C LYS A 121 23.97 -28.89 -7.44
N SER A 122 24.43 -27.69 -7.04
CA SER A 122 23.57 -26.57 -6.67
C SER A 122 22.62 -26.13 -7.80
N HIS A 123 22.97 -26.36 -9.07
CA HIS A 123 22.10 -26.12 -10.23
C HIS A 123 20.77 -26.89 -10.19
N HIS A 124 20.64 -27.92 -9.34
CA HIS A 124 19.38 -28.62 -9.11
C HIS A 124 18.44 -27.93 -8.12
N LEU A 125 18.91 -26.93 -7.38
CA LEU A 125 18.09 -26.10 -6.51
C LEU A 125 17.32 -25.07 -7.34
N PRO A 126 16.20 -24.53 -6.83
CA PRO A 126 15.54 -23.39 -7.46
C PRO A 126 16.51 -22.20 -7.54
N GLN A 127 16.38 -21.37 -8.57
CA GLN A 127 17.33 -20.28 -8.87
C GLN A 127 17.57 -19.35 -7.67
N GLU A 128 16.53 -19.07 -6.88
CA GLU A 128 16.59 -18.27 -5.65
C GLU A 128 17.54 -18.85 -4.59
N TRP A 129 17.76 -20.16 -4.61
CA TRP A 129 18.55 -20.92 -3.63
C TRP A 129 19.97 -21.27 -4.11
N GLN A 130 20.33 -20.89 -5.34
CA GLN A 130 21.65 -21.18 -5.93
C GLN A 130 22.74 -20.22 -5.47
N ASN A 131 22.39 -19.10 -4.82
CA ASN A 131 23.37 -18.13 -4.33
C ASN A 131 24.12 -18.64 -3.07
N ALA A 132 25.32 -18.12 -2.84
CA ALA A 132 26.20 -18.58 -1.77
C ALA A 132 25.63 -18.34 -0.35
N GLN A 133 24.83 -17.28 -0.16
CA GLN A 133 24.20 -16.96 1.13
C GLN A 133 23.14 -17.99 1.51
N ASN A 134 22.29 -18.38 0.56
CA ASN A 134 21.22 -19.35 0.76
C ASN A 134 21.73 -20.79 0.84
N TYR A 135 22.88 -21.09 0.25
CA TYR A 135 23.50 -22.42 0.33
C TYR A 135 23.80 -22.86 1.77
N THR A 136 24.13 -21.91 2.66
CA THR A 136 24.31 -22.19 4.09
C THR A 136 22.99 -22.65 4.74
N ALA A 137 21.86 -22.05 4.36
CA ALA A 137 20.54 -22.45 4.85
C ALA A 137 20.14 -23.83 4.31
N VAL A 138 20.43 -24.14 3.04
CA VAL A 138 20.24 -25.47 2.46
C VAL A 138 21.03 -26.51 3.25
N ARG A 139 22.34 -26.29 3.47
CA ARG A 139 23.16 -27.23 4.24
C ARG A 139 22.63 -27.46 5.65
N LYS A 140 22.18 -26.41 6.34
CA LYS A 140 21.56 -26.55 7.67
C LYS A 140 20.25 -27.35 7.61
N SER A 141 19.42 -27.09 6.59
CA SER A 141 18.12 -27.75 6.40
C SER A 141 18.23 -29.24 6.15
N PHE A 142 19.24 -29.65 5.39
CA PHE A 142 19.47 -31.05 5.01
C PHE A 142 20.52 -31.75 5.91
N LYS A 143 20.98 -31.11 6.99
CA LYS A 143 22.06 -31.67 7.85
C LYS A 143 21.70 -33.03 8.46
N LEU A 144 20.45 -33.21 8.85
CA LEU A 144 19.96 -34.43 9.50
C LEU A 144 19.50 -35.51 8.50
N LEU A 145 19.48 -35.20 7.20
CA LEU A 145 18.97 -36.11 6.19
C LEU A 145 19.76 -37.43 6.06
N PRO A 146 21.10 -37.45 6.18
CA PRO A 146 21.88 -38.69 6.14
C PRO A 146 21.48 -39.66 7.27
N GLN A 147 21.42 -39.17 8.51
CA GLN A 147 21.00 -39.98 9.65
C GLN A 147 19.55 -40.43 9.49
N TYR A 148 18.66 -39.50 9.10
CA TYR A 148 17.26 -39.82 8.89
C TYR A 148 17.05 -40.90 7.81
N LYS A 149 17.89 -40.93 6.78
CA LYS A 149 17.87 -42.01 5.78
C LYS A 149 18.20 -43.36 6.42
N GLU A 150 19.26 -43.43 7.21
CA GLU A 150 19.66 -44.68 7.91
C GLU A 150 18.54 -45.13 8.85
N ASP A 151 18.00 -44.22 9.65
CA ASP A 151 16.89 -44.49 10.55
C ASP A 151 15.66 -45.05 9.81
N MET A 152 15.33 -44.50 8.62
CA MET A 152 14.20 -44.97 7.81
C MET A 152 14.47 -46.29 7.07
N GLU A 153 15.73 -46.60 6.75
CA GLU A 153 16.12 -47.89 6.17
C GLU A 153 16.05 -49.03 7.21
N GLU A 154 16.32 -48.73 8.48
CA GLU A 154 16.24 -49.68 9.60
C GLU A 154 14.84 -49.76 10.25
N ALA A 155 13.98 -48.76 10.00
CA ALA A 155 12.67 -48.65 10.60
C ALA A 155 11.67 -49.74 10.15
N SER A 156 10.70 -50.00 11.01
CA SER A 156 9.55 -50.85 10.66
C SER A 156 8.69 -50.21 9.58
N THR A 157 7.97 -51.03 8.79
CA THR A 157 7.03 -50.56 7.77
C THR A 157 5.98 -49.60 8.35
N ARG A 158 5.54 -49.85 9.59
CA ARG A 158 4.58 -48.99 10.30
C ARG A 158 5.16 -47.59 10.56
N THR A 159 6.39 -47.53 11.07
CA THR A 159 7.10 -46.27 11.33
C THR A 159 7.28 -45.46 10.05
N VAL A 160 7.70 -46.11 8.96
CA VAL A 160 7.87 -45.46 7.65
C VAL A 160 6.52 -44.91 7.14
N TYR A 161 5.42 -45.65 7.32
CA TYR A 161 4.09 -45.18 6.96
C TYR A 161 3.65 -43.96 7.77
N GLU A 162 3.81 -43.99 9.09
CA GLU A 162 3.47 -42.88 10.00
C GLU A 162 4.26 -41.61 9.63
N GLU A 163 5.55 -41.75 9.29
CA GLU A 163 6.37 -40.61 8.85
C GLU A 163 5.96 -40.05 7.49
N ARG A 164 5.56 -40.90 6.53
CA ARG A 164 4.98 -40.43 5.26
C ARG A 164 3.70 -39.63 5.49
N VAL A 165 2.81 -40.12 6.35
CA VAL A 165 1.57 -39.41 6.70
C VAL A 165 1.87 -38.07 7.34
N ARG A 166 2.88 -38.01 8.21
CA ARG A 166 3.32 -36.77 8.88
C ARG A 166 3.81 -35.72 7.88
N ILE A 167 4.68 -36.13 6.96
CA ILE A 167 5.19 -35.28 5.87
C ILE A 167 4.04 -34.79 4.99
N GLU A 168 3.16 -35.69 4.56
CA GLU A 168 2.05 -35.36 3.66
C GLU A 168 1.04 -34.41 4.32
N THR A 169 0.78 -34.60 5.62
CA THR A 169 -0.06 -33.69 6.42
C THR A 169 0.51 -32.27 6.42
N TYR A 170 1.84 -32.15 6.54
CA TYR A 170 2.50 -30.86 6.49
C TYR A 170 2.49 -30.24 5.09
N ARG A 171 2.70 -31.04 4.03
CA ARG A 171 2.56 -30.61 2.63
C ARG A 171 1.16 -30.06 2.36
N LEU A 172 0.12 -30.78 2.79
CA LEU A 172 -1.27 -30.32 2.68
C LEU A 172 -1.51 -29.00 3.43
N TYR A 173 -0.91 -28.84 4.62
CA TYR A 173 -0.97 -27.59 5.38
C TYR A 173 -0.33 -26.41 4.62
N LEU A 174 0.82 -26.63 3.97
CA LEU A 174 1.48 -25.62 3.15
C LEU A 174 0.61 -25.18 1.97
N GLN A 175 0.04 -26.16 1.24
CA GLN A 175 -0.76 -25.90 0.05
C GLN A 175 -2.09 -25.21 0.34
N THR A 176 -2.75 -25.56 1.44
CA THR A 176 -4.11 -25.07 1.74
C THR A 176 -4.09 -23.85 2.65
N LYS A 177 -3.66 -24.03 3.90
CA LYS A 177 -3.81 -23.01 4.95
C LYS A 177 -2.73 -21.94 4.89
N PHE A 178 -1.49 -22.33 4.64
CA PHE A 178 -0.39 -21.38 4.56
C PHE A 178 -0.48 -20.55 3.28
N LYS A 179 -0.63 -21.20 2.11
CA LYS A 179 -0.75 -20.50 0.82
C LYS A 179 -1.89 -19.50 0.79
N GLN A 180 -3.07 -19.85 1.33
CA GLN A 180 -4.18 -18.90 1.46
C GLN A 180 -3.83 -17.71 2.36
N ARG A 181 -3.22 -17.94 3.52
CA ARG A 181 -2.78 -16.86 4.41
C ARG A 181 -1.73 -15.97 3.77
N PHE A 182 -0.79 -16.58 3.04
CA PHE A 182 0.25 -15.88 2.29
C PHE A 182 -0.36 -15.02 1.19
N ASN A 183 -1.21 -15.59 0.34
CA ASN A 183 -1.89 -14.85 -0.73
C ASN A 183 -2.73 -13.69 -0.19
N ASN A 184 -3.43 -13.90 0.94
CA ASN A 184 -4.18 -12.83 1.59
C ASN A 184 -3.26 -11.71 2.12
N TRP A 185 -2.09 -12.06 2.66
CA TRP A 185 -1.10 -11.09 3.10
C TRP A 185 -0.47 -10.34 1.92
N GLU A 186 -0.09 -11.04 0.86
CA GLU A 186 0.47 -10.46 -0.35
C GLU A 186 -0.53 -9.52 -1.04
N ALA A 187 -1.80 -9.92 -1.13
CA ALA A 187 -2.87 -9.07 -1.65
C ALA A 187 -3.06 -7.79 -0.82
N LYS A 188 -2.98 -7.89 0.51
CA LYS A 188 -2.98 -6.70 1.39
C LYS A 188 -1.77 -5.81 1.12
N PHE A 189 -0.58 -6.39 1.00
CA PHE A 189 0.64 -5.64 0.74
C PHE A 189 0.58 -4.91 -0.62
N ILE A 190 0.12 -5.57 -1.68
CA ILE A 190 -0.07 -4.96 -3.00
C ILE A 190 -1.12 -3.84 -2.94
N TYR A 191 -2.22 -4.04 -2.21
CA TYR A 191 -3.22 -3.00 -1.99
C TYR A 191 -2.62 -1.76 -1.32
N TYR A 192 -1.83 -1.94 -0.26
CA TYR A 192 -1.17 -0.84 0.44
C TYR A 192 -0.09 -0.16 -0.42
N ALA A 193 0.70 -0.91 -1.19
CA ALA A 193 1.70 -0.34 -2.10
C ALA A 193 1.05 0.54 -3.18
N ARG A 194 -0.07 0.10 -3.76
CA ARG A 194 -0.84 0.92 -4.72
C ARG A 194 -1.47 2.14 -4.06
N PHE A 195 -1.85 2.04 -2.78
CA PHE A 195 -2.31 3.19 -2.03
C PHE A 195 -1.19 4.24 -1.88
N LEU A 196 0.04 3.83 -1.53
CA LEU A 196 1.20 4.72 -1.45
C LEU A 196 1.51 5.43 -2.77
N GLU A 197 1.40 4.73 -3.90
CA GLU A 197 1.58 5.34 -5.22
C GLU A 197 0.54 6.44 -5.48
N LYS A 198 -0.72 6.19 -5.09
CA LYS A 198 -1.81 7.17 -5.22
C LYS A 198 -1.64 8.36 -4.27
N ASP A 199 -1.19 8.13 -3.04
CA ASP A 199 -0.91 9.18 -2.05
C ASP A 199 0.21 10.10 -2.54
N LYS A 200 1.33 9.53 -3.01
CA LYS A 200 2.43 10.29 -3.62
C LYS A 200 1.96 11.12 -4.82
N ALA A 201 1.12 10.54 -5.69
CA ALA A 201 0.56 11.26 -6.83
C ALA A 201 -0.38 12.40 -6.39
N TYR A 202 -1.11 12.23 -5.28
CA TYR A 202 -1.94 13.28 -4.70
C TYR A 202 -1.10 14.41 -4.11
N GLU A 203 -0.08 14.09 -3.31
CA GLU A 203 0.83 15.10 -2.73
C GLU A 203 1.54 15.92 -3.80
N ILE A 204 1.99 15.29 -4.89
CA ILE A 204 2.60 15.98 -6.03
C ILE A 204 1.60 16.94 -6.68
N LYS A 205 0.34 16.53 -6.86
CA LYS A 205 -0.71 17.38 -7.43
C LYS A 205 -1.04 18.57 -6.53
N GLU A 206 -1.11 18.38 -5.22
CA GLU A 206 -1.36 19.48 -4.29
C GLU A 206 -0.20 20.47 -4.25
N LYS A 207 1.05 20.00 -4.23
CA LYS A 207 2.22 20.88 -4.34
C LYS A 207 2.21 21.68 -5.64
N ALA A 208 1.91 21.04 -6.77
CA ALA A 208 1.82 21.72 -8.07
C ALA A 208 0.71 22.79 -8.09
N LYS A 209 -0.45 22.54 -7.45
CA LYS A 209 -1.51 23.55 -7.32
C LYS A 209 -1.07 24.74 -6.47
N LEU A 210 -0.37 24.49 -5.36
CA LEU A 210 0.16 25.55 -4.50
C LEU A 210 1.23 26.38 -5.20
N GLU A 211 2.12 25.74 -5.97
CA GLU A 211 3.12 26.42 -6.80
C GLU A 211 2.49 27.26 -7.92
N GLN A 212 1.45 26.73 -8.59
CA GLN A 212 0.69 27.48 -9.59
C GLN A 212 0.02 28.70 -8.96
N ALA A 213 -0.68 28.52 -7.84
CA ALA A 213 -1.31 29.63 -7.13
C ALA A 213 -0.28 30.69 -6.68
N ALA A 214 0.90 30.28 -6.21
CA ALA A 214 2.00 31.19 -5.86
C ALA A 214 2.62 31.90 -7.08
N THR A 215 2.52 31.30 -8.27
CA THR A 215 2.98 31.89 -9.53
C THR A 215 1.96 32.90 -10.07
N ASP A 216 0.67 32.56 -10.00
CA ASP A 216 -0.43 33.45 -10.38
C ASP A 216 -0.48 34.70 -9.49
N ILE A 217 -0.26 34.55 -8.17
CA ILE A 217 -0.14 35.68 -7.24
C ILE A 217 1.05 36.57 -7.62
N ARG A 218 2.23 35.99 -7.84
CA ARG A 218 3.41 36.77 -8.27
C ARG A 218 3.18 37.47 -9.60
N PHE A 219 2.51 36.82 -10.56
CA PHE A 219 2.17 37.45 -11.84
C PHE A 219 1.28 38.69 -11.64
N LEU A 220 0.23 38.58 -10.82
CA LEU A 220 -0.64 39.70 -10.47
C LEU A 220 0.09 40.82 -9.73
N GLU A 221 1.06 40.51 -8.87
CA GLU A 221 1.91 41.49 -8.20
C GLU A 221 2.89 42.19 -9.15
N THR A 222 3.39 41.48 -10.17
CA THR A 222 4.45 41.99 -11.06
C THR A 222 3.89 42.83 -12.22
N PHE A 223 2.76 42.43 -12.79
CA PHE A 223 2.14 43.12 -13.90
C PHE A 223 0.99 44.05 -13.47
N GLY A 224 0.58 43.97 -12.20
CA GLY A 224 -0.61 44.64 -11.71
C GLY A 224 -1.88 43.99 -12.27
N ALA A 225 -2.96 43.98 -11.50
CA ALA A 225 -4.28 43.88 -12.13
C ALA A 225 -4.41 45.15 -12.96
N GLU A 226 -4.33 45.05 -14.29
CA GLU A 226 -4.59 46.17 -15.17
C GLU A 226 -5.99 46.68 -14.83
N SER A 227 -6.05 47.77 -14.06
CA SER A 227 -7.25 48.57 -13.93
C SER A 227 -7.59 49.02 -15.33
N GLU A 228 -8.71 48.51 -15.85
CA GLU A 228 -9.44 49.10 -16.93
C GLU A 228 -9.82 50.53 -16.47
N SER A 229 -8.93 51.49 -16.72
CA SER A 229 -9.24 52.90 -16.60
C SER A 229 -9.95 53.29 -17.89
N ASP A 230 -11.25 53.55 -17.76
CA ASP A 230 -12.10 54.11 -18.81
C ASP A 230 -11.40 55.28 -19.51
N GLU A 231 -11.34 55.20 -20.84
CA GLU A 231 -11.04 56.34 -21.70
C GLU A 231 -12.27 57.27 -21.74
N GLU A 232 -12.15 58.45 -21.13
CA GLU A 232 -12.74 59.72 -21.63
C GLU A 232 -11.74 60.87 -21.53
#